data_AF-A0A8G1RWQ1-F1
#
_entry.id   AF-A0A8G1RWQ1-F1
#
_cell.length_a   1.000
_cell.length_b   1.000
_cell.length_c   1.000
_cell.angle_alpha   90.00
_cell.angle_beta   90.00
_cell.angle_gamma   90.00
#
_symmetry.space_group_name_H-M   'P 1'
#
loop_
_entity.id
_entity.type
_entity.pdbx_description
1 polymer ?
#
loop_
_entity_poly.entity_id
_entity_poly.type
_entity_poly.pdbx_seq_one_letter_code
_entity_poly.pdbx_strand_id
1 'polypeptide(L)'
;MAPTNTSHRQTHNLLLISKLLSLRDTASPLALVLDSLEQPATPLIKEYIRRAKLSKVHITFVAFETLKPLEGVDAFVAARKKSPLEIIKAVNAAYPNVSTSGPSRRRLILIDAINPLLHARRTDAHFNVSSFLSSFLMPHGPPTASKVEASLVVTFHQDVPSPPLPSPYTPSPLSMLTYLATTIIRLHSFSHIMAQKAARDRSLVPPVFGLEEELDGVLLGRLDKPIGNESAQGVVLELEHRRKSGRGVLEWYILPPASRYPPQYAKEIVTLLDDHPLYRPPEEPDFGAGEEEPESTFELRLTDRQRRDREGVVLPYFDAQQGDGPGEGGRILYDMGEEDDFDEEEDEI
;
A
#
# COMPACT_ATOMS: atom_id res chain seq x y z
N MET A 1 -14.81 -15.56 21.00
CA MET A 1 -14.82 -16.29 19.71
C MET A 1 -14.60 -15.32 18.54
N ALA A 2 -13.43 -14.66 18.46
CA ALA A 2 -13.06 -13.71 17.39
C ALA A 2 -11.67 -13.91 16.70
N PRO A 3 -10.89 -15.01 16.88
CA PRO A 3 -9.54 -15.11 16.27
C PRO A 3 -9.50 -15.66 14.82
N THR A 4 -10.59 -16.23 14.30
CA THR A 4 -10.59 -16.89 12.99
C THR A 4 -10.55 -15.88 11.84
N ASN A 5 -11.30 -14.77 11.94
CA ASN A 5 -11.36 -13.74 10.90
C ASN A 5 -10.05 -12.94 10.76
N THR A 6 -9.32 -12.72 11.85
CA THR A 6 -8.04 -11.98 11.82
C THR A 6 -6.94 -12.80 11.15
N SER A 7 -6.81 -14.09 11.49
CA SER A 7 -5.85 -14.99 10.84
C SER A 7 -6.12 -15.18 9.34
N HIS A 8 -7.40 -15.25 8.95
CA HIS A 8 -7.79 -15.30 7.55
C HIS A 8 -7.45 -14.00 6.80
N ARG A 9 -7.70 -12.83 7.41
CA ARG A 9 -7.30 -11.52 6.84
C ARG A 9 -5.78 -11.45 6.65
N GLN A 10 -5.01 -11.83 7.67
CA GLN A 10 -3.56 -11.79 7.64
C GLN A 10 -2.99 -12.66 6.52
N THR A 11 -3.42 -13.91 6.44
CA THR A 11 -2.95 -14.86 5.42
C THR A 11 -3.32 -14.38 4.02
N HIS A 12 -4.56 -13.91 3.81
CA HIS A 12 -5.00 -13.34 2.54
C HIS A 12 -4.13 -12.15 2.11
N ASN A 13 -3.84 -11.22 3.02
CA ASN A 13 -3.09 -10.00 2.70
C ASN A 13 -1.61 -10.28 2.44
N LEU A 14 -0.99 -11.19 3.21
CA LEU A 14 0.37 -11.65 2.93
C LEU A 14 0.47 -12.36 1.58
N LEU A 15 -0.52 -13.18 1.21
CA LEU A 15 -0.57 -13.80 -0.11
C LEU A 15 -0.76 -12.76 -1.22
N LEU A 16 -1.57 -11.72 -0.99
CA LEU A 16 -1.79 -10.63 -1.94
C LEU A 16 -0.50 -9.87 -2.24
N ILE A 17 0.21 -9.37 -1.21
CA ILE A 17 1.47 -8.65 -1.43
C ILE A 17 2.53 -9.56 -2.07
N SER A 18 2.59 -10.83 -1.66
CA SER A 18 3.49 -11.81 -2.26
C SER A 18 3.22 -11.97 -3.75
N LYS A 19 1.94 -12.09 -4.14
CA LYS A 19 1.50 -12.20 -5.53
C LYS A 19 1.87 -10.96 -6.34
N LEU A 20 1.62 -9.77 -5.80
CA LEU A 20 1.90 -8.50 -6.47
C LEU A 20 3.39 -8.26 -6.68
N LEU A 21 4.22 -8.47 -5.65
CA LEU A 21 5.67 -8.27 -5.75
C LEU A 21 6.37 -9.35 -6.58
N SER A 22 5.81 -10.56 -6.66
CA SER A 22 6.35 -11.66 -7.48
C SER A 22 5.85 -11.69 -8.92
N LEU A 23 4.95 -10.77 -9.29
CA LEU A 23 4.37 -10.65 -10.64
C LEU A 23 3.73 -11.96 -11.12
N ARG A 24 3.07 -12.66 -10.20
CA ARG A 24 2.29 -13.88 -10.52
C ARG A 24 0.95 -13.49 -11.15
N ASP A 25 0.54 -14.23 -12.17
CA ASP A 25 -0.72 -14.08 -12.91
C ASP A 25 -1.00 -12.69 -13.49
N THR A 26 0.03 -11.88 -13.78
CA THR A 26 -0.14 -10.46 -14.16
C THR A 26 -1.07 -9.70 -13.21
N ALA A 27 -0.95 -9.96 -11.91
CA ALA A 27 -1.87 -9.42 -10.90
C ALA A 27 -2.02 -7.88 -10.95
N SER A 28 -0.98 -7.17 -11.39
CA SER A 28 -1.03 -5.74 -11.67
C SER A 28 -0.32 -5.42 -12.99
N PRO A 29 -1.04 -4.93 -14.01
CA PRO A 29 -0.41 -4.43 -15.24
C PRO A 29 0.37 -3.12 -14.99
N LEU A 30 -0.12 -2.24 -14.11
CA LEU A 30 0.53 -0.98 -13.76
C LEU A 30 0.55 -0.80 -12.23
N ALA A 31 1.74 -0.91 -11.65
CA ALA A 31 2.03 -0.58 -10.27
C ALA A 31 2.70 0.81 -10.19
N LEU A 32 2.07 1.73 -9.48
CA LEU A 32 2.60 3.06 -9.20
C LEU A 32 3.26 3.06 -7.83
N VAL A 33 4.55 3.39 -7.78
CA VAL A 33 5.31 3.58 -6.55
C VAL A 33 5.40 5.07 -6.28
N LEU A 34 4.88 5.49 -5.12
CA LEU A 34 4.94 6.84 -4.63
C LEU A 34 6.00 6.90 -3.54
N ASP A 35 7.11 7.56 -3.84
CA ASP A 35 8.20 7.74 -2.90
C ASP A 35 8.40 9.23 -2.58
N SER A 36 9.31 9.49 -1.66
CA SER A 36 9.66 10.82 -1.19
C SER A 36 11.16 10.90 -0.90
N LEU A 37 11.64 12.11 -0.60
CA LEU A 37 13.00 12.37 -0.16
C LEU A 37 13.30 11.65 1.16
N GLU A 38 12.32 11.51 2.05
CA GLU A 38 12.51 10.77 3.30
C GLU A 38 12.71 9.28 3.04
N GLN A 39 11.95 8.69 2.11
CA GLN A 39 11.97 7.26 1.81
C GLN A 39 11.97 7.01 0.29
N PRO A 40 13.16 6.80 -0.33
CA PRO A 40 13.26 6.53 -1.77
C PRO A 40 12.78 5.11 -2.13
N ALA A 41 12.37 4.93 -3.40
CA ALA A 41 11.89 3.66 -3.94
C ALA A 41 12.94 2.56 -4.15
N THR A 42 14.24 2.90 -4.09
CA THR A 42 15.34 1.96 -4.37
C THR A 42 15.24 0.61 -3.64
N PRO A 43 15.01 0.53 -2.31
CA PRO A 43 14.83 -0.74 -1.63
C PRO A 43 13.69 -1.61 -2.18
N LEU A 44 12.54 -1.02 -2.53
CA LEU A 44 11.43 -1.76 -3.14
C LEU A 44 11.76 -2.20 -4.57
N ILE A 45 12.41 -1.35 -5.37
CA ILE A 45 12.86 -1.69 -6.73
C ILE A 45 13.84 -2.88 -6.69
N LYS A 46 14.80 -2.88 -5.75
CA LYS A 46 15.72 -4.02 -5.54
C LYS A 46 14.97 -5.30 -5.19
N GLU A 47 13.91 -5.20 -4.40
CA GLU A 47 13.07 -6.35 -4.06
C GLU A 47 12.30 -6.89 -5.28
N TYR A 48 11.75 -6.02 -6.13
CA TYR A 48 11.17 -6.43 -7.42
C TYR A 48 12.17 -7.15 -8.30
N ILE A 49 13.38 -6.61 -8.45
CA ILE A 49 14.46 -7.23 -9.23
C ILE A 49 14.79 -8.62 -8.67
N ARG A 50 14.97 -8.72 -7.34
CA ARG A 50 15.28 -9.98 -6.67
C ARG A 50 14.20 -11.05 -6.93
N ARG A 51 12.93 -10.70 -6.74
CA ARG A 51 11.80 -11.63 -6.96
C ARG A 51 11.66 -12.01 -8.44
N ALA A 52 11.83 -11.06 -9.36
CA ALA A 52 11.79 -11.30 -10.80
C ALA A 52 12.90 -12.26 -11.26
N LYS A 53 14.11 -12.16 -10.69
CA LYS A 53 15.19 -13.12 -10.96
C LYS A 53 14.86 -14.52 -10.48
N LEU A 54 14.26 -14.65 -9.28
CA LEU A 54 13.81 -15.95 -8.76
C LEU A 54 12.73 -16.58 -9.64
N SER A 55 11.85 -15.77 -10.23
CA SER A 55 10.79 -16.23 -11.14
C SER A 55 11.19 -16.29 -12.61
N LYS A 56 12.47 -16.03 -12.95
CA LYS A 56 13.02 -16.02 -14.31
C LYS A 56 12.25 -15.08 -15.27
N VAL A 57 11.79 -13.94 -14.75
CA VAL A 57 11.13 -12.88 -15.52
C VAL A 57 12.20 -11.99 -16.14
N HIS A 58 12.01 -11.58 -17.40
CA HIS A 58 12.95 -10.64 -18.04
C HIS A 58 12.76 -9.23 -17.50
N ILE A 59 13.83 -8.59 -17.04
CA ILE A 59 13.81 -7.29 -16.37
C ILE A 59 14.40 -6.22 -17.29
N THR A 60 13.57 -5.28 -17.72
CA THR A 60 14.01 -4.06 -18.41
C THR A 60 13.93 -2.88 -17.46
N PHE A 61 15.06 -2.22 -17.22
CA PHE A 61 15.15 -1.02 -16.37
C PHE A 61 15.31 0.23 -17.24
N VAL A 62 14.38 1.17 -17.11
CA VAL A 62 14.35 2.46 -17.80
C VAL A 62 14.83 3.52 -16.81
N ALA A 63 15.93 4.17 -17.15
CA ALA A 63 16.69 5.02 -16.24
C ALA A 63 16.70 6.49 -16.69
N PHE A 64 16.02 7.36 -15.96
CA PHE A 64 16.05 8.82 -16.12
C PHE A 64 17.10 9.46 -15.20
N GLU A 65 17.15 9.01 -13.94
CA GLU A 65 18.03 9.54 -12.91
C GLU A 65 19.12 8.54 -12.48
N THR A 66 18.87 7.25 -12.67
CA THR A 66 19.83 6.19 -12.35
C THR A 66 20.96 6.14 -13.39
N LEU A 67 22.19 6.41 -12.97
CA LEU A 67 23.34 6.46 -13.89
C LEU A 67 24.00 5.08 -14.14
N LYS A 68 23.96 4.20 -13.14
CA LYS A 68 24.60 2.88 -13.19
C LYS A 68 23.54 1.78 -13.19
N PRO A 69 23.70 0.71 -13.98
CA PRO A 69 22.77 -0.40 -13.97
C PRO A 69 22.71 -1.04 -12.58
N LEU A 70 21.49 -1.31 -12.11
CA LEU A 70 21.28 -2.08 -10.88
C LEU A 70 21.65 -3.54 -11.11
N GLU A 71 22.21 -4.17 -10.07
CA GLU A 71 22.62 -5.58 -10.16
C GLU A 71 21.43 -6.49 -10.46
N GLY A 72 21.57 -7.31 -11.51
CA GLY A 72 20.58 -8.32 -11.86
C GLY A 72 19.46 -7.89 -12.80
N VAL A 73 19.56 -6.70 -13.39
CA VAL A 73 18.75 -6.27 -14.53
C VAL A 73 19.29 -6.92 -15.82
N ASP A 74 18.40 -7.39 -16.71
CA ASP A 74 18.79 -7.99 -18.00
C ASP A 74 19.06 -6.92 -19.08
N ALA A 75 18.26 -5.86 -19.08
CA ALA A 75 18.37 -4.77 -20.03
C ALA A 75 18.30 -3.40 -19.34
N PHE A 76 19.28 -2.54 -19.62
CA PHE A 76 19.35 -1.17 -19.11
C PHE A 76 19.14 -0.15 -20.22
N VAL A 77 18.10 0.67 -20.11
CA VAL A 77 17.74 1.71 -21.07
C VAL A 77 17.92 3.08 -20.43
N ALA A 78 19.02 3.76 -20.73
CA ALA A 78 19.18 5.17 -20.38
C ALA A 78 18.16 6.02 -21.15
N ALA A 79 17.22 6.64 -20.44
CA ALA A 79 16.12 7.46 -20.98
C ALA A 79 16.43 8.96 -20.97
N ARG A 80 17.46 9.38 -20.24
CA ARG A 80 17.91 10.78 -20.19
C ARG A 80 18.17 11.34 -21.60
N LYS A 81 17.56 12.49 -21.91
CA LYS A 81 17.63 13.21 -23.20
C LYS A 81 17.04 12.46 -24.40
N LYS A 82 16.31 11.36 -24.21
CA LYS A 82 15.62 10.66 -25.31
C LYS A 82 14.19 11.15 -25.44
N SER A 83 13.67 11.14 -26.66
CA SER A 83 12.24 11.36 -26.90
C SER A 83 11.41 10.14 -26.42
N PRO A 84 10.12 10.32 -26.06
CA PRO A 84 9.26 9.19 -25.67
C PRO A 84 9.24 8.06 -26.70
N LEU A 85 9.23 8.39 -27.99
CA LEU A 85 9.25 7.41 -29.08
C LEU A 85 10.58 6.63 -29.15
N GLU A 86 11.70 7.27 -28.89
CA GLU A 86 13.01 6.60 -28.80
C GLU A 86 13.09 5.66 -27.60
N ILE A 87 12.50 6.04 -26.46
CA ILE A 87 12.43 5.19 -25.28
C ILE A 87 11.62 3.94 -25.59
N ILE A 88 10.44 4.09 -26.20
CA ILE A 88 9.60 2.95 -26.61
C ILE A 88 10.37 2.01 -27.54
N LYS A 89 11.03 2.56 -28.57
CA LYS A 89 11.85 1.76 -29.50
C LYS A 89 12.99 1.03 -28.78
N ALA A 90 13.71 1.70 -27.88
CA ALA A 90 14.81 1.10 -27.14
C ALA A 90 14.33 0.00 -26.19
N VAL A 91 13.23 0.22 -25.47
CA VAL A 91 12.62 -0.78 -24.60
C VAL A 91 12.16 -1.99 -25.41
N ASN A 92 11.48 -1.80 -26.54
CA ASN A 92 11.05 -2.90 -27.40
C ASN A 92 12.23 -3.68 -27.99
N ALA A 93 13.29 -3.00 -28.43
CA ALA A 93 14.50 -3.66 -28.93
C ALA A 93 15.26 -4.43 -27.83
N ALA A 94 15.18 -3.97 -26.58
CA ALA A 94 15.87 -4.59 -25.46
C ALA A 94 15.25 -5.92 -25.00
N TYR A 95 14.07 -6.27 -25.51
CA TYR A 95 13.46 -7.57 -25.31
C TYR A 95 13.72 -8.45 -26.55
N PRO A 96 14.83 -9.21 -26.59
CA PRO A 96 15.12 -10.04 -27.74
C PRO A 96 13.99 -11.05 -27.99
N ASN A 97 13.77 -11.40 -29.26
CA ASN A 97 12.94 -12.53 -29.66
C ASN A 97 13.64 -13.84 -29.24
N VAL A 98 13.74 -14.12 -27.95
CA VAL A 98 14.40 -15.32 -27.42
C VAL A 98 13.52 -16.52 -27.67
N SER A 99 13.95 -17.40 -28.58
CA SER A 99 13.52 -18.80 -28.85
C SER A 99 12.14 -19.28 -28.37
N THR A 100 11.40 -19.87 -29.30
CA THR A 100 10.00 -20.33 -29.30
C THR A 100 9.62 -21.48 -28.35
N SER A 101 10.37 -21.79 -27.29
CA SER A 101 10.22 -23.09 -26.57
C SER A 101 9.90 -23.02 -25.06
N GLY A 102 9.15 -22.02 -24.58
CA GLY A 102 8.73 -21.95 -23.17
C GLY A 102 7.27 -21.48 -22.98
N PRO A 103 6.53 -22.03 -22.00
CA PRO A 103 5.15 -21.61 -21.73
C PRO A 103 5.16 -20.28 -20.95
N SER A 104 4.44 -19.28 -21.47
CA SER A 104 4.28 -17.89 -20.97
C SER A 104 5.56 -17.07 -20.71
N ARG A 105 5.85 -16.11 -21.59
CA ARG A 105 6.96 -15.15 -21.40
C ARG A 105 6.47 -13.95 -20.60
N ARG A 106 7.02 -13.78 -19.39
CA ARG A 106 6.75 -12.63 -18.52
C ARG A 106 7.88 -11.61 -18.59
N ARG A 107 7.51 -10.33 -18.64
CA ARG A 107 8.42 -9.19 -18.70
C ARG A 107 8.07 -8.18 -17.62
N LEU A 108 9.07 -7.72 -16.89
CA LEU A 108 8.99 -6.63 -15.94
C LEU A 108 9.67 -5.40 -16.53
N ILE A 109 8.95 -4.27 -16.60
CA ILE A 109 9.50 -2.98 -16.98
C ILE A 109 9.50 -2.09 -15.75
N LEU A 110 10.68 -1.65 -15.33
CA LEU A 110 10.89 -0.75 -14.19
C LEU A 110 11.23 0.63 -14.71
N ILE A 111 10.47 1.66 -14.32
CA ILE A 111 10.77 3.07 -14.61
C ILE A 111 11.18 3.74 -13.29
N ASP A 112 12.42 4.23 -13.24
CA ASP A 112 13.00 4.81 -12.03
C ASP A 112 12.39 6.15 -11.63
N ALA A 113 12.01 7.00 -12.58
CA ALA A 113 11.36 8.28 -12.34
C ALA A 113 10.49 8.70 -13.53
N ILE A 114 9.18 8.88 -13.32
CA ILE A 114 8.28 9.40 -14.38
C ILE A 114 8.28 10.93 -14.46
N ASN A 115 8.70 11.62 -13.40
CA ASN A 115 8.64 13.07 -13.28
C ASN A 115 9.28 13.82 -14.45
N PRO A 116 10.43 13.41 -15.01
CA PRO A 116 11.01 14.07 -16.19
C PRO A 116 10.12 14.02 -17.43
N LEU A 117 9.36 12.93 -17.64
CA LEU A 117 8.41 12.82 -18.74
C LEU A 117 7.19 13.72 -18.55
N LEU A 118 6.75 13.92 -17.31
CA LEU A 118 5.67 14.86 -17.00
C LEU A 118 6.08 16.30 -17.33
N HIS A 119 7.35 16.64 -17.10
CA HIS A 119 7.93 17.93 -17.47
C HIS A 119 8.20 18.06 -18.97
N ALA A 120 8.40 16.95 -19.68
CA ALA A 120 8.54 16.93 -21.14
C ALA A 120 7.27 17.38 -21.88
N ARG A 121 6.10 17.44 -21.23
CA ARG A 121 4.92 18.13 -21.79
C ARG A 121 5.18 19.60 -22.15
N ARG A 122 6.18 20.24 -21.54
CA ARG A 122 6.61 21.60 -21.91
C ARG A 122 7.22 21.66 -23.31
N THR A 123 7.77 20.55 -23.80
CA THR A 123 8.47 20.46 -25.10
C THR A 123 7.61 19.81 -26.18
N ASP A 124 6.66 18.93 -25.83
CA ASP A 124 5.71 18.32 -26.75
C ASP A 124 4.27 18.42 -26.21
N ALA A 125 3.48 19.31 -26.81
CA ALA A 125 2.09 19.57 -26.43
C ALA A 125 1.16 18.37 -26.66
N HIS A 126 1.55 17.42 -27.52
CA HIS A 126 0.77 16.22 -27.82
C HIS A 126 1.15 15.01 -26.97
N PHE A 127 2.17 15.14 -26.10
CA PHE A 127 2.59 14.04 -25.26
C PHE A 127 1.51 13.67 -24.22
N ASN A 128 1.02 12.44 -24.33
CA ASN A 128 0.12 11.84 -23.36
C ASN A 128 0.79 10.65 -22.65
N VAL A 129 0.96 10.80 -21.34
CA VAL A 129 1.56 9.78 -20.46
C VAL A 129 0.75 8.48 -20.50
N SER A 130 -0.57 8.53 -20.58
CA SER A 130 -1.39 7.31 -20.61
C SER A 130 -1.16 6.48 -21.87
N SER A 131 -1.01 7.14 -23.01
CA SER A 131 -0.65 6.51 -24.29
C SER A 131 0.77 5.93 -24.23
N PHE A 132 1.71 6.68 -23.65
CA PHE A 132 3.08 6.22 -23.45
C PHE A 132 3.16 4.96 -22.57
N LEU A 133 2.50 4.94 -21.41
CA LEU A 133 2.50 3.77 -20.52
C LEU A 133 1.77 2.57 -21.16
N SER A 134 0.65 2.82 -21.83
CA SER A 134 -0.10 1.79 -22.57
C SER A 134 0.73 1.14 -23.68
N SER A 135 1.64 1.91 -24.31
CA SER A 135 2.53 1.36 -25.33
C SER A 135 3.49 0.28 -24.81
N PHE A 136 3.71 0.15 -23.50
CA PHE A 136 4.51 -0.97 -22.96
C PHE A 136 3.68 -2.22 -22.67
N LEU A 137 2.38 -2.05 -22.49
CA LEU A 137 1.44 -3.12 -22.12
C LEU A 137 0.82 -3.80 -23.35
N MET A 138 0.71 -3.07 -24.47
CA MET A 138 0.15 -3.61 -25.70
C MET A 138 1.17 -4.48 -26.46
N PRO A 139 0.80 -5.70 -26.88
CA PRO A 139 1.68 -6.54 -27.69
C PRO A 139 1.80 -5.95 -29.12
N HIS A 140 2.98 -5.48 -29.49
CA HIS A 140 3.29 -4.95 -30.84
C HIS A 140 3.66 -6.03 -31.87
N GLY A 141 3.30 -7.29 -31.60
CA GLY A 141 3.64 -8.43 -32.44
C GLY A 141 2.50 -8.81 -33.39
N PRO A 142 2.78 -9.52 -34.49
CA PRO A 142 1.73 -10.15 -35.29
C PRO A 142 0.88 -11.07 -34.41
N PRO A 143 -0.43 -11.26 -34.72
CA PRO A 143 -1.38 -12.03 -33.90
C PRO A 143 -0.99 -13.52 -33.72
N THR A 144 0.04 -13.98 -34.41
CA THR A 144 0.64 -15.32 -34.33
C THR A 144 1.78 -15.44 -33.31
N ALA A 145 2.25 -14.34 -32.73
CA ALA A 145 3.32 -14.34 -31.74
C ALA A 145 2.78 -14.70 -30.35
N SER A 146 3.56 -15.49 -29.59
CA SER A 146 3.26 -15.87 -28.20
C SER A 146 2.94 -14.62 -27.35
N LYS A 147 1.78 -14.62 -26.69
CA LYS A 147 1.35 -13.53 -25.78
C LYS A 147 2.43 -13.26 -24.73
N VAL A 148 3.01 -12.06 -24.75
CA VAL A 148 3.97 -11.60 -23.74
C VAL A 148 3.20 -10.87 -22.65
N GLU A 149 3.37 -11.33 -21.42
CA GLU A 149 2.77 -10.72 -20.24
C GLU A 149 3.71 -9.64 -19.70
N ALA A 150 3.35 -8.37 -19.88
CA ALA A 150 4.14 -7.24 -19.39
C ALA A 150 3.52 -6.68 -18.10
N SER A 151 4.35 -6.49 -17.08
CA SER A 151 4.02 -5.74 -15.87
C SER A 151 4.92 -4.50 -15.79
N LEU A 152 4.32 -3.36 -15.51
CA LEU A 152 4.98 -2.07 -15.47
C LEU A 152 4.98 -1.53 -14.03
N VAL A 153 6.16 -1.21 -13.51
CA VAL A 153 6.34 -0.54 -12.22
C VAL A 153 6.91 0.85 -12.48
N VAL A 154 6.19 1.88 -12.07
CA VAL A 154 6.53 3.27 -12.32
C VAL A 154 6.70 4.01 -11.02
N THR A 155 7.85 4.65 -10.84
CA THR A 155 8.09 5.49 -9.66
C THR A 155 7.73 6.95 -9.96
N PHE A 156 7.01 7.57 -9.03
CA PHE A 156 6.68 8.99 -9.03
C PHE A 156 7.15 9.61 -7.71
N HIS A 157 8.07 10.55 -7.81
CA HIS A 157 8.59 11.29 -6.66
C HIS A 157 7.59 12.39 -6.29
N GLN A 158 7.07 12.34 -5.06
CA GLN A 158 6.06 13.28 -4.57
C GLN A 158 6.61 14.69 -4.36
N ASP A 159 7.88 14.78 -3.97
CA ASP A 159 8.55 16.06 -3.64
C ASP A 159 9.08 16.81 -4.86
N VAL A 160 9.02 16.20 -6.05
CA VAL A 160 9.39 16.90 -7.28
C VAL A 160 8.20 17.74 -7.73
N PRO A 161 8.36 19.07 -7.84
CA PRO A 161 7.25 19.97 -8.13
C PRO A 161 6.57 19.60 -9.45
N SER A 162 5.24 19.57 -9.46
CA SER A 162 4.48 19.31 -10.67
C SER A 162 4.53 20.51 -11.62
N PRO A 163 4.57 20.29 -12.95
CA PRO A 163 4.41 21.38 -13.90
C PRO A 163 3.05 22.07 -13.72
N PRO A 164 2.94 23.38 -14.00
CA PRO A 164 1.67 24.10 -13.90
C PRO A 164 0.64 23.47 -14.84
N LEU A 165 -0.60 23.39 -14.38
CA LEU A 165 -1.70 22.82 -15.15
C LEU A 165 -2.01 23.72 -16.35
N PRO A 166 -2.18 23.15 -17.55
CA PRO A 166 -2.52 23.93 -18.74
C PRO A 166 -3.96 24.47 -18.67
N SER A 167 -4.86 23.80 -17.93
CA SER A 167 -6.21 24.28 -17.66
C SER A 167 -6.67 23.86 -16.26
N PRO A 168 -7.59 24.62 -15.63
CA PRO A 168 -8.14 24.27 -14.32
C PRO A 168 -8.88 22.93 -14.27
N TYR A 169 -9.37 22.45 -15.42
CA TYR A 169 -10.13 21.20 -15.53
C TYR A 169 -9.25 19.98 -15.82
N THR A 170 -7.95 20.18 -16.05
CA THR A 170 -7.01 19.07 -16.27
C THR A 170 -6.60 18.47 -14.94
N PRO A 171 -6.71 17.14 -14.76
CA PRO A 171 -6.28 16.51 -13.52
C PRO A 171 -4.77 16.67 -13.32
N SER A 172 -4.36 16.71 -12.05
CA SER A 172 -2.94 16.68 -11.72
C SER A 172 -2.27 15.41 -12.26
N PRO A 173 -0.96 15.45 -12.59
CA PRO A 173 -0.26 14.26 -13.04
C PRO A 173 -0.34 13.10 -12.05
N LEU A 174 -0.28 13.39 -10.75
CA LEU A 174 -0.46 12.40 -9.69
C LEU A 174 -1.86 11.81 -9.72
N SER A 175 -2.91 12.64 -9.77
CA SER A 175 -4.30 12.17 -9.86
C SER A 175 -4.52 11.27 -11.08
N MET A 176 -3.95 11.62 -12.22
CA MET A 176 -4.04 10.83 -13.45
C MET A 176 -3.30 9.48 -13.31
N LEU A 177 -2.08 9.46 -12.75
CA LEU A 177 -1.32 8.22 -12.55
C LEU A 177 -2.01 7.30 -11.53
N THR A 178 -2.49 7.85 -10.42
CA THR A 178 -3.28 7.15 -9.40
C THR A 178 -4.57 6.59 -9.99
N TYR A 179 -5.22 7.30 -10.92
CA TYR A 179 -6.39 6.80 -11.61
C TYR A 179 -6.06 5.61 -12.53
N LEU A 180 -4.96 5.68 -13.28
CA LEU A 180 -4.55 4.62 -14.22
C LEU A 180 -3.97 3.37 -13.53
N ALA A 181 -3.34 3.53 -12.37
CA ALA A 181 -2.68 2.45 -11.67
C ALA A 181 -3.70 1.43 -11.12
N THR A 182 -3.37 0.15 -11.25
CA THR A 182 -4.15 -0.92 -10.60
C THR A 182 -3.63 -1.22 -9.20
N THR A 183 -2.38 -0.87 -8.92
CA THR A 183 -1.76 -1.00 -7.60
C THR A 183 -0.96 0.26 -7.31
N ILE A 184 -1.17 0.85 -6.15
CA ILE A 184 -0.44 2.02 -5.67
C ILE A 184 0.29 1.60 -4.42
N ILE A 185 1.58 1.91 -4.35
CA ILE A 185 2.45 1.61 -3.22
C ILE A 185 3.06 2.92 -2.76
N ARG A 186 2.59 3.44 -1.63
CA ARG A 186 3.20 4.57 -0.95
C ARG A 186 4.27 4.08 0.01
N LEU A 187 5.43 4.71 -0.04
CA LEU A 187 6.58 4.33 0.77
C LEU A 187 6.72 5.26 1.96
N HIS A 188 6.87 4.66 3.14
CA HIS A 188 7.09 5.37 4.38
C HIS A 188 8.35 4.83 5.08
N SER A 189 9.09 5.72 5.74
CA SER A 189 10.22 5.30 6.56
C SER A 189 9.71 4.61 7.83
N PHE A 190 10.19 3.40 8.11
CA PHE A 190 9.73 2.67 9.30
C PHE A 190 10.08 3.39 10.60
N SER A 191 11.24 4.05 10.67
CA SER A 191 11.63 4.85 11.83
C SER A 191 10.70 6.04 12.08
N HIS A 192 10.20 6.68 11.01
CA HIS A 192 9.27 7.81 11.11
C HIS A 192 7.91 7.35 11.63
N ILE A 193 7.38 6.24 11.08
CA ILE A 193 6.13 5.63 11.55
C ILE A 193 6.23 5.25 13.03
N MET A 194 7.36 4.67 13.45
CA MET A 194 7.59 4.33 14.86
C MET A 194 7.68 5.56 15.76
N ALA A 195 8.32 6.64 15.32
CA ALA A 195 8.39 7.89 16.08
C ALA A 195 7.02 8.56 16.23
N GLN A 196 6.22 8.57 15.16
CA GLN A 196 4.85 9.05 15.17
C GLN A 196 3.95 8.22 16.08
N LYS A 197 4.08 6.89 16.02
CA LYS A 197 3.37 5.99 16.92
C LYS A 197 3.77 6.22 18.38
N ALA A 198 5.06 6.30 18.69
CA ALA A 198 5.54 6.53 20.05
C ALA A 198 5.07 7.87 20.64
N ALA A 199 4.95 8.91 19.80
CA ALA A 199 4.35 10.18 20.21
C ALA A 199 2.85 10.03 20.50
N ARG A 200 2.10 9.36 19.60
CA ARG A 200 0.66 9.09 19.79
C ARG A 200 0.37 8.26 21.03
N ASP A 201 1.15 7.19 21.26
CA ASP A 201 1.03 6.32 22.44
C ASP A 201 1.26 7.11 23.74
N ARG A 202 2.07 8.18 23.70
CA ARG A 202 2.32 9.10 24.81
C ARG A 202 1.43 10.34 24.82
N SER A 203 0.44 10.41 23.92
CA SER A 203 -0.41 11.59 23.72
C SER A 203 0.38 12.90 23.48
N LEU A 204 1.54 12.79 22.83
CA LEU A 204 2.37 13.92 22.39
C LEU A 204 2.06 14.28 20.94
N VAL A 205 2.39 15.50 20.54
CA VAL A 205 2.32 15.94 19.13
C VAL A 205 3.22 15.02 18.29
N PRO A 206 2.69 14.39 17.22
CA PRO A 206 3.50 13.52 16.38
C PRO A 206 4.59 14.33 15.67
N PRO A 207 5.84 13.84 15.62
CA PRO A 207 6.89 14.47 14.84
C PRO A 207 6.51 14.49 13.35
N VAL A 208 6.78 15.64 12.74
CA VAL A 208 6.71 15.85 11.30
C VAL A 208 8.09 15.61 10.73
N PHE A 209 8.17 15.09 9.51
CA PHE A 209 9.43 14.77 8.85
C PHE A 209 9.50 15.41 7.46
N GLY A 210 10.70 15.77 7.04
CA GLY A 210 10.94 16.14 5.65
C GLY A 210 10.53 17.56 5.30
N LEU A 211 9.93 17.75 4.12
CA LEU A 211 9.54 19.10 3.66
C LEU A 211 8.46 19.73 4.54
N GLU A 212 7.62 18.92 5.19
CA GLU A 212 6.57 19.39 6.08
C GLU A 212 7.11 19.95 7.42
N GLU A 213 8.39 19.71 7.75
CA GLU A 213 9.01 20.33 8.93
C GLU A 213 9.11 21.86 8.78
N GLU A 214 9.07 22.38 7.54
CA GLU A 214 9.26 23.80 7.21
C GLU A 214 10.53 24.40 7.83
N LEU A 215 11.54 23.54 8.10
CA LEU A 215 12.83 23.94 8.65
C LEU A 215 13.83 24.22 7.54
N ASP A 216 14.53 25.35 7.66
CA ASP A 216 15.63 25.69 6.77
C ASP A 216 16.81 24.73 6.99
N GLY A 217 17.17 23.99 5.95
CA GLY A 217 18.28 23.04 6.03
C GLY A 217 18.40 22.11 4.83
N VAL A 218 19.25 21.09 4.99
CA VAL A 218 19.38 19.99 4.03
C VAL A 218 18.59 18.81 4.57
N LEU A 219 17.62 18.34 3.80
CA LEU A 219 16.90 17.11 4.13
C LEU A 219 17.83 15.92 3.95
N LEU A 220 18.07 15.20 5.06
CA LEU A 220 18.74 13.92 5.04
C LEU A 220 17.67 12.85 4.84
N GLY A 221 17.58 12.34 3.61
CA GLY A 221 16.76 11.16 3.32
C GLY A 221 17.24 9.91 4.05
N ARG A 222 16.59 8.78 3.78
CA ARG A 222 16.90 7.47 4.40
C ARG A 222 18.40 7.22 4.54
N LEU A 223 18.86 7.24 5.79
CA LEU A 223 20.18 6.76 6.16
C LEU A 223 20.15 5.23 6.05
N ASP A 224 20.94 4.65 5.15
CA ASP A 224 21.06 3.19 5.00
C ASP A 224 21.58 2.50 6.28
N LYS A 225 22.14 3.29 7.22
CA LYS A 225 22.54 2.90 8.56
C LYS A 225 22.18 4.01 9.55
N PRO A 226 20.95 4.04 10.09
CA PRO A 226 20.65 4.95 11.18
C PRO A 226 21.53 4.59 12.39
N ILE A 227 22.36 5.54 12.83
CA ILE A 227 23.16 5.37 14.05
C ILE A 227 22.18 5.26 15.23
N GLY A 228 22.21 4.14 15.94
CA GLY A 228 21.50 3.97 17.23
C GLY A 228 20.14 3.26 17.20
N ASN A 229 19.60 2.84 16.05
CA ASN A 229 18.34 2.08 16.00
C ASN A 229 18.31 1.03 14.87
N GLU A 230 19.12 -0.03 15.02
CA GLU A 230 19.15 -1.16 14.07
C GLU A 230 17.82 -1.92 13.99
N SER A 231 17.02 -1.87 15.06
CA SER A 231 15.72 -2.52 15.18
C SER A 231 14.64 -1.86 14.31
N ALA A 232 14.69 -0.54 14.12
CA ALA A 232 13.74 0.26 13.33
C ALA A 232 14.14 0.44 11.86
N GLN A 233 14.92 -0.51 11.32
CA GLN A 233 15.29 -0.52 9.89
C GLN A 233 14.24 -1.25 9.05
N GLY A 234 13.79 -0.63 7.98
CA GLY A 234 12.83 -1.20 7.03
C GLY A 234 12.17 -0.12 6.20
N VAL A 235 11.29 -0.55 5.30
CA VAL A 235 10.40 0.34 4.54
C VAL A 235 8.98 -0.10 4.80
N VAL A 236 8.12 0.83 5.17
CA VAL A 236 6.69 0.57 5.30
C VAL A 236 6.04 0.81 3.94
N LEU A 237 5.22 -0.14 3.51
CA LEU A 237 4.49 -0.11 2.25
C LEU A 237 3.00 0.07 2.57
N GLU A 238 2.46 1.24 2.27
CA GLU A 238 1.01 1.45 2.23
C GLU A 238 0.54 1.04 0.83
N LEU A 239 -0.17 -0.08 0.75
CA LEU A 239 -0.64 -0.68 -0.49
C LEU A 239 -2.11 -0.36 -0.70
N GLU A 240 -2.46 0.20 -1.86
CA GLU A 240 -3.83 0.22 -2.39
C GLU A 240 -3.87 -0.66 -3.65
N HIS A 241 -4.59 -1.78 -3.60
CA HIS A 241 -4.77 -2.67 -4.74
C HIS A 241 -6.23 -2.69 -5.22
N ARG A 242 -6.47 -2.40 -6.49
CA ARG A 242 -7.80 -2.40 -7.09
C ARG A 242 -8.12 -3.77 -7.68
N ARG A 243 -9.14 -4.42 -7.11
CA ARG A 243 -9.64 -5.72 -7.59
C ARG A 243 -10.34 -5.55 -8.94
N LYS A 244 -10.59 -6.68 -9.61
CA LYS A 244 -11.38 -6.72 -10.86
C LYS A 244 -12.81 -6.18 -10.69
N SER A 245 -13.36 -6.26 -9.48
CA SER A 245 -14.68 -5.69 -9.14
C SER A 245 -14.67 -4.16 -8.98
N GLY A 246 -13.50 -3.51 -9.06
CA GLY A 246 -13.35 -2.08 -8.78
C GLY A 246 -13.15 -1.73 -7.30
N ARG A 247 -13.45 -2.64 -6.37
CA ARG A 247 -13.19 -2.43 -4.92
C ARG A 247 -11.68 -2.42 -4.63
N GLY A 248 -11.24 -1.44 -3.84
CA GLY A 248 -9.86 -1.32 -3.37
C GLY A 248 -9.60 -2.14 -2.10
N VAL A 249 -8.39 -2.69 -2.00
CA VAL A 249 -7.82 -3.27 -0.76
C VAL A 249 -6.73 -2.35 -0.29
N LEU A 250 -6.87 -1.81 0.92
CA LEU A 250 -5.85 -0.98 1.56
C LEU A 250 -5.23 -1.75 2.71
N GLU A 251 -3.90 -1.86 2.73
CA GLU A 251 -3.18 -2.60 3.78
C GLU A 251 -1.73 -2.11 3.94
N TRP A 252 -1.19 -2.25 5.16
CA TRP A 252 0.12 -1.77 5.52
C TRP A 252 1.09 -2.92 5.78
N TYR A 253 2.22 -2.89 5.08
CA TYR A 253 3.24 -3.92 5.15
C TYR A 253 4.59 -3.36 5.55
N ILE A 254 5.49 -4.21 6.02
CA ILE A 254 6.89 -3.89 6.27
C ILE A 254 7.76 -4.75 5.36
N LEU A 255 8.60 -4.09 4.60
CA LEU A 255 9.71 -4.69 3.88
C LEU A 255 10.99 -4.55 4.72
N PRO A 256 11.55 -5.66 5.23
CA PRO A 256 12.82 -5.62 5.94
C PRO A 256 13.96 -5.20 5.00
N PRO A 257 15.05 -4.61 5.53
CA PRO A 257 16.21 -4.26 4.72
C PRO A 257 16.85 -5.51 4.11
N ALA A 258 17.35 -5.38 2.88
CA ALA A 258 17.99 -6.47 2.13
C ALA A 258 19.22 -7.10 2.82
N SER A 259 19.80 -6.44 3.83
CA SER A 259 20.88 -6.99 4.65
C SER A 259 20.44 -8.12 5.59
N ARG A 260 19.14 -8.22 5.91
CA ARG A 260 18.60 -9.21 6.87
C ARG A 260 18.34 -10.60 6.25
N TYR A 261 18.47 -10.75 4.93
CA TYR A 261 18.20 -12.02 4.26
C TYR A 261 19.10 -12.22 3.03
N PRO A 262 19.44 -13.48 2.68
CA PRO A 262 20.24 -13.75 1.50
C PRO A 262 19.46 -13.48 0.21
N PRO A 263 20.12 -13.12 -0.91
CA PRO A 263 19.46 -12.76 -2.16
C PRO A 263 18.62 -13.91 -2.76
N GLN A 264 19.02 -15.16 -2.49
CA GLN A 264 18.36 -16.38 -2.95
C GLN A 264 17.19 -16.84 -2.05
N TYR A 265 16.83 -16.05 -1.03
CA TYR A 265 15.78 -16.42 -0.08
C TYR A 265 14.40 -16.41 -0.76
N ALA A 266 13.82 -17.58 -0.98
CA ALA A 266 12.56 -17.74 -1.73
C ALA A 266 11.30 -17.62 -0.86
N LYS A 267 11.43 -17.58 0.47
CA LYS A 267 10.29 -17.43 1.39
C LYS A 267 9.82 -15.98 1.44
N GLU A 268 8.56 -15.80 1.81
CA GLU A 268 8.00 -14.47 2.03
C GLU A 268 8.70 -13.79 3.21
N ILE A 269 9.10 -12.54 3.01
CA ILE A 269 9.84 -11.72 3.97
C ILE A 269 9.03 -10.54 4.45
N VAL A 270 7.98 -10.17 3.70
CA VAL A 270 7.11 -9.05 4.02
C VAL A 270 6.18 -9.50 5.14
N THR A 271 6.03 -8.65 6.14
CA THR A 271 5.08 -8.85 7.25
C THR A 271 4.06 -7.72 7.26
N LEU A 272 2.92 -7.93 7.90
CA LEU A 272 1.97 -6.85 8.16
C LEU A 272 2.55 -5.90 9.22
N LEU A 273 2.21 -4.62 9.12
CA LEU A 273 2.64 -3.61 10.09
C LEU A 273 2.08 -3.93 11.49
N ASP A 274 0.80 -4.30 11.57
CA ASP A 274 0.11 -4.68 12.82
C ASP A 274 0.74 -5.91 13.52
N ASP A 275 1.43 -6.76 12.75
CA ASP A 275 2.07 -7.96 13.26
C ASP A 275 3.53 -7.74 13.67
N HIS A 276 4.09 -6.57 13.40
CA HIS A 276 5.47 -6.28 13.75
C HIS A 276 5.62 -6.07 15.27
N PRO A 277 6.58 -6.73 15.93
CA PRO A 277 6.69 -6.72 17.40
C PRO A 277 6.95 -5.32 17.99
N LEU A 278 7.62 -4.43 17.25
CA LEU A 278 7.81 -3.05 17.70
C LEU A 278 6.56 -2.18 17.50
N TYR A 279 5.68 -2.55 16.57
CA TYR A 279 4.48 -1.78 16.26
C TYR A 279 3.31 -2.22 17.12
N ARG A 280 3.15 -3.52 17.36
CA ARG A 280 2.12 -4.04 18.26
C ARG A 280 2.34 -3.49 19.68
N PRO A 281 1.28 -3.00 20.36
CA PRO A 281 1.38 -2.71 21.80
C PRO A 281 1.89 -3.97 22.52
N PRO A 282 2.77 -3.84 23.53
CA PRO A 282 3.06 -4.98 24.39
C PRO A 282 1.73 -5.54 24.91
N GLU A 283 1.48 -6.83 24.72
CA GLU A 283 0.36 -7.49 25.38
C GLU A 283 0.55 -7.22 26.87
N GLU A 284 -0.37 -6.46 27.47
CA GLU A 284 -0.39 -6.33 28.92
C GLU A 284 -0.41 -7.75 29.47
N PRO A 285 0.47 -8.09 30.44
CA PRO A 285 0.39 -9.39 31.07
C PRO A 285 -1.06 -9.57 31.51
N ASP A 286 -1.66 -10.69 31.13
CA ASP A 286 -2.97 -11.10 31.60
C ASP A 286 -2.92 -11.02 33.13
N PHE A 287 -3.40 -9.90 33.69
CA PHE A 287 -3.63 -9.75 35.12
C PHE A 287 -4.79 -10.69 35.39
N GLY A 288 -4.45 -11.97 35.47
CA GLY A 288 -5.41 -13.05 35.54
C GLY A 288 -6.31 -12.79 36.72
N ALA A 289 -7.59 -12.55 36.46
CA ALA A 289 -8.73 -12.73 37.36
C ALA A 289 -8.38 -12.58 38.86
N GLY A 290 -7.77 -11.46 39.23
CA GLY A 290 -7.22 -11.23 40.55
C GLY A 290 -7.19 -9.74 40.80
N GLU A 291 -8.35 -9.20 41.14
CA GLU A 291 -8.68 -8.00 41.93
C GLU A 291 -7.61 -6.91 42.20
N GLU A 292 -6.68 -6.62 41.29
CA GLU A 292 -5.93 -5.37 41.31
C GLU A 292 -6.49 -4.48 40.21
N GLU A 293 -7.61 -3.85 40.55
CA GLU A 293 -8.10 -2.69 39.80
C GLU A 293 -6.97 -1.66 39.74
N PRO A 294 -6.76 -0.98 38.59
CA PRO A 294 -5.82 0.12 38.54
C PRO A 294 -6.22 1.14 39.62
N GLU A 295 -5.25 1.61 40.41
CA GLU A 295 -5.45 2.67 41.42
C GLU A 295 -5.92 3.97 40.73
N SER A 296 -7.20 4.01 40.38
CA SER A 296 -7.89 5.19 39.88
C SER A 296 -8.14 6.10 41.08
N THR A 297 -7.72 7.37 40.95
CA THR A 297 -7.95 8.40 41.99
C THR A 297 -9.43 8.75 42.16
N PHE A 298 -10.31 8.18 41.33
CA PHE A 298 -11.75 8.37 41.36
C PHE A 298 -12.45 7.00 41.31
N GLU A 299 -13.27 6.72 42.32
CA GLU A 299 -14.15 5.56 42.34
C GLU A 299 -15.28 5.77 41.31
N LEU A 300 -15.18 5.10 40.16
CA LEU A 300 -16.21 5.11 39.11
C LEU A 300 -17.40 4.19 39.45
N ARG A 301 -17.33 3.47 40.57
CA ARG A 301 -18.42 2.64 41.06
C ARG A 301 -19.45 3.53 41.74
N LEU A 302 -20.73 3.30 41.44
CA LEU A 302 -21.82 3.89 42.20
C LEU A 302 -21.72 3.36 43.64
N THR A 303 -21.72 4.26 44.61
CA THR A 303 -21.87 3.86 46.01
C THR A 303 -23.20 3.12 46.19
N ASP A 304 -23.28 2.20 47.15
CA ASP A 304 -24.51 1.43 47.40
C ASP A 304 -25.74 2.31 47.64
N ARG A 305 -25.51 3.54 48.12
CA ARG A 305 -26.55 4.56 48.26
C ARG A 305 -27.03 5.08 46.91
N GLN A 306 -26.12 5.45 46.02
CA GLN A 306 -26.48 5.91 44.66
C GLN A 306 -27.12 4.80 43.82
N ARG A 307 -26.71 3.54 44.04
CA ARG A 307 -27.34 2.37 43.42
C ARG A 307 -28.80 2.20 43.87
N ARG A 308 -29.06 2.25 45.18
CA ARG A 308 -30.42 2.20 45.72
C ARG A 308 -31.28 3.38 45.28
N ASP A 309 -30.71 4.58 45.22
CA ASP A 309 -31.44 5.76 44.77
C ASP A 309 -31.81 5.63 43.28
N ARG A 310 -30.91 5.09 42.44
CA ARG A 310 -31.21 4.79 41.02
C ARG A 310 -32.30 3.72 40.88
N GLU A 311 -32.23 2.65 41.66
CA GLU A 311 -33.20 1.55 41.65
C GLU A 311 -34.58 1.98 42.19
N GLY A 312 -34.63 3.03 43.04
CA GLY A 312 -35.88 3.60 43.58
C GLY A 312 -36.52 4.69 42.71
N VAL A 313 -35.90 5.10 41.59
CA VAL A 313 -36.49 6.08 40.67
C VAL A 313 -37.52 5.39 39.79
N VAL A 314 -38.80 5.59 40.12
CA VAL A 314 -39.92 5.12 39.30
C VAL A 314 -40.11 6.08 38.13
N LEU A 315 -39.63 5.66 36.96
CA LEU A 315 -39.89 6.35 35.71
C LEU A 315 -41.30 6.00 35.19
N PRO A 316 -42.11 6.98 34.77
CA PRO A 316 -43.36 6.69 34.08
C PRO A 316 -43.11 5.78 32.88
N TYR A 317 -43.87 4.69 32.74
CA TYR A 317 -43.84 3.72 31.64
C TYR A 317 -42.63 2.76 31.58
N PHE A 318 -41.74 2.75 32.59
CA PHE A 318 -40.61 1.80 32.63
C PHE A 318 -41.05 0.35 32.87
N ASP A 319 -42.14 0.16 33.63
CA ASP A 319 -42.75 -1.15 33.86
C ASP A 319 -43.31 -1.79 32.58
N ALA A 320 -43.56 -1.01 31.52
CA ALA A 320 -44.04 -1.53 30.23
C ALA A 320 -42.94 -2.27 29.42
N GLN A 321 -41.66 -2.19 29.85
CA GLN A 321 -40.55 -2.92 29.26
C GLN A 321 -40.18 -4.20 30.03
N GLN A 322 -40.58 -4.32 31.29
CA GLN A 322 -40.48 -5.58 32.04
C GLN A 322 -41.74 -6.39 31.76
N GLY A 323 -41.62 -7.40 30.90
CA GLY A 323 -42.73 -8.10 30.22
C GLY A 323 -43.69 -8.91 31.09
N ASP A 324 -44.29 -8.33 32.13
CA ASP A 324 -45.28 -8.98 33.00
C ASP A 324 -46.68 -8.35 32.90
N GLY A 325 -46.89 -7.46 31.92
CA GLY A 325 -48.21 -6.96 31.51
C GLY A 325 -48.73 -7.66 30.25
N PRO A 326 -50.06 -7.68 29.99
CA PRO A 326 -50.67 -8.41 28.87
C PRO A 326 -50.35 -7.84 27.47
N GLY A 327 -49.42 -6.88 27.39
CA GLY A 327 -48.80 -6.42 26.15
C GLY A 327 -47.31 -6.70 26.22
N GLU A 328 -46.87 -7.70 25.46
CA GLU A 328 -45.47 -8.01 25.16
C GLU A 328 -44.67 -6.72 24.93
N GLY A 329 -43.70 -6.47 25.80
CA GLY A 329 -42.99 -5.19 25.87
C GLY A 329 -42.31 -4.81 24.56
N GLY A 330 -42.44 -3.52 24.20
CA GLY A 330 -41.47 -2.75 23.40
C GLY A 330 -40.94 -3.37 22.10
N ARG A 331 -41.65 -4.30 21.46
CA ARG A 331 -41.23 -4.90 20.19
C ARG A 331 -41.58 -3.91 19.08
N ILE A 332 -40.60 -3.15 18.62
CA ILE A 332 -40.74 -2.35 17.40
C ILE A 332 -40.81 -3.36 16.25
N LEU A 333 -42.02 -3.65 15.79
CA LEU A 333 -42.25 -4.36 14.53
C LEU A 333 -42.02 -3.36 13.40
N TYR A 334 -40.94 -3.57 12.65
CA TYR A 334 -40.75 -2.93 11.36
C TYR A 334 -41.62 -3.67 10.34
N ASP A 335 -42.61 -2.98 9.77
CA ASP A 335 -43.37 -3.48 8.62
C ASP A 335 -42.63 -3.03 7.36
N MET A 336 -42.13 -3.99 6.57
CA MET A 336 -41.39 -3.68 5.35
C MET A 336 -42.34 -3.07 4.32
N GLY A 337 -42.01 -1.88 3.80
CA GLY A 337 -42.73 -1.25 2.71
C GLY A 337 -42.29 -1.82 1.35
N GLU A 338 -43.17 -1.78 0.35
CA GLU A 338 -42.86 -2.19 -1.05
C GLU A 338 -41.74 -1.36 -1.73
N GLU A 339 -41.21 -0.34 -1.03
CA GLU A 339 -40.12 0.55 -1.50
C GLU A 339 -38.74 0.17 -0.93
N ASP A 340 -38.65 -0.84 -0.05
CA ASP A 340 -37.36 -1.35 0.44
C ASP A 340 -36.79 -2.39 -0.54
N ASP A 341 -35.71 -1.99 -1.25
CA ASP A 341 -34.94 -2.84 -2.16
C ASP A 341 -34.10 -3.88 -1.39
N PHE A 342 -34.78 -4.89 -0.81
CA PHE A 342 -34.16 -5.99 -0.09
C PHE A 342 -33.70 -7.07 -1.08
N ASP A 343 -32.38 -7.17 -1.33
CA ASP A 343 -31.78 -8.16 -2.22
C ASP A 343 -31.72 -9.55 -1.54
N GLU A 344 -32.54 -10.50 -2.00
CA GLU A 344 -32.63 -11.88 -1.45
C GLU A 344 -31.34 -12.74 -1.61
N GLU A 345 -30.27 -12.24 -2.25
CA GLU A 345 -29.06 -13.01 -2.53
C GLU A 345 -27.95 -12.89 -1.45
N GLU A 346 -28.12 -12.07 -0.41
CA GLU A 346 -27.05 -11.76 0.56
C GLU A 346 -27.01 -12.66 1.81
N ASP A 347 -28.04 -13.46 2.11
CA ASP A 347 -28.15 -14.20 3.38
C ASP A 347 -28.32 -15.74 3.25
N GLU A 348 -27.49 -16.38 2.42
CA GLU A 348 -27.13 -17.80 2.64
C GLU A 348 -25.67 -17.91 3.15
N ILE A 349 -25.50 -17.82 4.48
CA ILE A 349 -24.28 -18.26 5.20
C ILE A 349 -24.66 -19.23 6.31
#